data_AF-A0A6P0SJ28-F1
#
_entry.id   AF-A0A6P0SJ28-F1
#
_cell.length_a   1.000
_cell.length_b   1.000
_cell.length_c   1.000
_cell.angle_alpha   90.00
_cell.angle_beta   90.00
_cell.angle_gamma   90.00
#
_symmetry.space_group_name_H-M   'P 1'
#
loop_
_entity.id
_entity.type
_entity.pdbx_description
1 polymer ?
#
loop_
_entity_poly.entity_id
_entity_poly.type
_entity_poly.pdbx_seq_one_letter_code
_entity_poly.pdbx_strand_id
1 'polypeptide(L)' 'MAKGFGKFVLQPREAAEAKILRQSVLKHFAHLQDPRVERTKHHGLMEIITIAILAVLSGANGFVAIETYGQAKQKWLESF' A
#
# COMPACT_ATOMS: atom_id res chain seq x y z
N MET A 1 11.68 -20.00 18.44
CA MET A 1 12.91 -19.45 17.81
C MET A 1 12.52 -18.53 16.66
N ALA A 2 12.76 -17.22 16.80
CA ALA A 2 13.11 -16.26 15.73
C ALA A 2 13.15 -14.86 16.37
N LYS A 3 14.36 -14.30 16.41
CA LYS A 3 14.71 -13.00 16.99
C LYS A 3 14.20 -11.86 16.10
N GLY A 4 13.79 -10.78 16.74
CA GLY A 4 14.00 -9.40 16.27
C GLY A 4 13.37 -9.01 14.94
N PHE A 5 12.10 -8.61 14.96
CA PHE A 5 11.66 -7.57 14.03
C PHE A 5 11.99 -6.22 14.69
N GLY A 6 13.19 -5.72 14.43
CA GLY A 6 13.53 -4.34 14.75
C GLY A 6 12.50 -3.39 14.13
N LYS A 7 12.20 -2.28 14.81
CA LYS A 7 11.33 -1.23 14.26
C LYS A 7 11.83 -0.89 12.85
N PHE A 8 11.02 -1.15 11.84
CA PHE A 8 11.35 -0.79 10.47
C PHE A 8 11.18 0.72 10.38
N VAL A 9 12.27 1.45 10.60
CA VAL A 9 12.32 2.89 10.38
C VAL A 9 12.67 3.06 8.92
N LEU A 10 11.74 3.60 8.13
CA LEU A 10 12.03 3.99 6.74
C LEU A 10 13.27 4.89 6.76
N GLN A 11 14.25 4.58 5.93
CA GLN A 11 15.38 5.49 5.74
C GLN A 11 14.85 6.83 5.21
N PRO A 12 15.50 7.97 5.50
CA PRO A 12 15.01 9.29 5.09
C PRO A 12 14.70 9.41 3.59
N ARG A 13 15.44 8.67 2.76
CA ARG A 13 15.21 8.56 1.32
C ARG A 13 13.91 7.81 0.98
N GLU A 14 13.68 6.67 1.60
CA GLU A 14 12.48 5.84 1.37
C GLU A 14 11.21 6.60 1.80
N ALA A 15 11.29 7.37 2.89
CA ALA A 15 10.20 8.23 3.34
C ALA A 15 9.88 9.36 2.34
N ALA A 16 10.90 9.94 1.70
CA ALA A 16 10.71 10.96 0.65
C ALA A 16 10.07 10.36 -0.61
N GLU A 17 10.54 9.19 -1.05
CA GLU A 17 9.97 8.46 -2.19
C GLU A 17 8.52 8.05 -1.90
N ALA A 18 8.23 7.59 -0.67
CA ALA A 18 6.88 7.27 -0.22
C ALA A 18 5.93 8.47 -0.27
N LYS A 19 6.41 9.64 0.17
CA LYS A 19 5.66 10.90 0.11
C LYS A 19 5.32 11.31 -1.31
N ILE A 20 6.27 11.17 -2.24
CA ILE A 20 6.05 11.46 -3.67
C ILE A 20 4.99 10.52 -4.25
N LEU A 21 5.09 9.22 -3.95
CA LEU A 21 4.12 8.23 -4.41
C LEU A 21 2.72 8.57 -3.89
N ARG A 22 2.57 8.84 -2.59
CA ARG A 22 1.29 9.22 -1.97
C ARG A 22 0.69 10.45 -2.62
N GLN A 23 1.48 11.50 -2.86
CA GLN A 23 1.02 12.70 -3.55
C GLN A 23 0.59 12.42 -5.00
N SER A 24 1.32 11.56 -5.71
CA SER A 24 0.98 11.17 -7.07
C SER A 24 -0.34 10.41 -7.10
N VAL A 25 -0.51 9.37 -6.27
CA VAL A 25 -1.77 8.60 -6.21
C VAL A 25 -2.93 9.51 -5.83
N LEU A 26 -2.79 10.33 -4.78
CA LEU A 26 -3.84 11.27 -4.38
C LEU A 26 -4.20 12.25 -5.50
N LYS A 27 -3.22 12.76 -6.26
CA LYS A 27 -3.48 13.68 -7.36
C LYS A 27 -4.25 13.03 -8.51
N HIS A 28 -3.86 11.82 -8.92
CA HIS A 28 -4.48 11.14 -10.06
C HIS A 28 -5.86 10.56 -9.73
N PHE A 29 -6.06 10.14 -8.48
CA PHE A 29 -7.31 9.53 -8.02
C PHE A 29 -8.15 10.48 -7.15
N ALA A 30 -7.83 11.78 -7.09
CA ALA A 30 -8.54 12.77 -6.26
C ALA A 30 -10.06 12.81 -6.51
N HIS A 31 -10.47 12.58 -7.75
CA HIS A 31 -11.87 12.63 -8.18
C HIS A 31 -12.57 11.27 -8.14
N LEU A 32 -11.86 10.20 -7.76
CA LEU A 32 -12.45 8.87 -7.68
C LEU A 32 -13.25 8.76 -6.38
N GLN A 33 -14.57 8.79 -6.52
CA GLN A 33 -15.47 8.49 -5.41
C GLN A 33 -15.40 7.00 -5.06
N ASP A 34 -15.42 6.70 -3.77
CA ASP A 34 -15.38 5.33 -3.28
C ASP A 34 -16.74 4.64 -3.45
N PRO A 35 -16.88 3.68 -4.38
CA PRO A 35 -18.15 3.02 -4.65
C PRO A 35 -18.53 2.01 -3.56
N ARG A 36 -17.64 1.74 -2.61
CA ARG A 36 -17.88 0.77 -1.54
C ARG A 36 -18.88 1.32 -0.53
N VAL A 37 -19.66 0.42 0.05
CA VAL A 37 -20.59 0.76 1.14
C VAL A 37 -19.78 1.14 2.38
N GLU A 38 -20.17 2.21 3.10
CA GLU A 38 -19.46 2.72 4.29
C GLU A 38 -19.09 1.62 5.30
N ARG A 39 -20.00 0.67 5.58
CA ARG A 39 -19.77 -0.46 6.50
C ARG A 39 -18.61 -1.39 6.10
N THR A 40 -18.15 -1.32 4.85
CA THR A 40 -17.08 -2.16 4.29
C THR A 40 -15.75 -1.42 4.12
N LYS A 41 -15.68 -0.14 4.51
CA LYS A 41 -14.50 0.71 4.35
C LYS A 41 -13.51 0.55 5.52
N HIS A 42 -13.00 -0.66 5.70
CA HIS A 42 -11.95 -0.92 6.71
C HIS A 42 -10.61 -0.26 6.38
N HIS A 43 -10.36 -0.01 5.08
CA HIS A 43 -9.16 0.64 4.56
C HIS A 43 -9.53 1.74 3.58
N GLY A 44 -8.71 2.78 3.49
CA GLY A 44 -8.89 3.87 2.55
C GLY A 44 -8.79 3.38 1.11
N LEU A 45 -9.62 3.90 0.20
CA LEU A 45 -9.59 3.50 -1.21
C LEU A 45 -8.20 3.72 -1.83
N MET A 46 -7.56 4.82 -1.46
CA MET A 46 -6.23 5.20 -1.97
C MET A 46 -5.14 4.22 -1.54
N GLU A 47 -5.23 3.66 -0.34
CA GLU A 47 -4.29 2.65 0.17
C GLU A 47 -4.44 1.35 -0.63
N ILE A 48 -5.68 0.92 -0.87
CA ILE A 48 -5.97 -0.28 -1.67
C ILE A 48 -5.46 -0.13 -3.10
N ILE A 49 -5.72 1.02 -3.74
CA ILE A 49 -5.23 1.31 -5.09
C ILE A 49 -3.69 1.30 -5.13
N THR A 50 -3.05 1.90 -4.12
CA THR A 50 -1.58 1.91 -4.02
C THR A 50 -1.02 0.49 -3.92
N ILE A 51 -1.58 -0.36 -3.05
CA ILE A 51 -1.16 -1.75 -2.90
C ILE A 51 -1.36 -2.52 -4.21
N ALA A 52 -2.50 -2.33 -4.89
CA ALA A 52 -2.78 -3.00 -6.14
C ALA A 52 -1.78 -2.62 -7.24
N ILE A 53 -1.45 -1.33 -7.39
CA ILE A 53 -0.47 -0.86 -8.37
C ILE A 53 0.91 -1.45 -8.06
N LEU A 54 1.37 -1.36 -6.81
CA LEU A 54 2.68 -1.87 -6.41
C LEU A 54 2.79 -3.39 -6.60
N ALA A 55 1.72 -4.12 -6.28
CA ALA A 55 1.66 -5.56 -6.48
C ALA A 55 1.72 -5.92 -7.98
N VAL A 56 0.93 -5.25 -8.82
CA VAL A 56 0.92 -5.50 -10.28
C VAL A 56 2.27 -5.16 -10.91
N LEU A 57 2.90 -4.04 -10.51
CA LEU A 57 4.26 -3.70 -10.97
C LEU A 57 5.31 -4.72 -10.52
N SER A 58 5.06 -5.41 -9.40
CA SER A 58 5.90 -6.51 -8.90
C SER A 58 5.57 -7.87 -9.54
N GLY A 59 4.68 -7.90 -10.54
CA GLY A 59 4.30 -9.11 -11.27
C GLY A 59 3.15 -9.91 -10.64
N ALA A 60 2.39 -9.34 -9.70
CA ALA A 60 1.23 -10.00 -9.13
C ALA A 60 0.09 -10.07 -10.17
N ASN A 61 -0.29 -11.29 -10.54
CA ASN A 61 -1.39 -11.54 -11.47
C ASN A 61 -2.67 -11.91 -10.71
N GLY A 62 -3.60 -10.97 -10.62
CA GLY A 62 -4.91 -11.15 -9.99
C GLY A 62 -4.93 -10.93 -8.48
N PHE A 63 -6.13 -10.95 -7.89
CA PHE A 63 -6.37 -10.53 -6.50
C PHE A 63 -5.66 -11.40 -5.46
N VAL A 64 -5.55 -12.72 -5.69
CA VAL A 64 -4.87 -13.64 -4.76
C VAL A 64 -3.37 -13.33 -4.67
N ALA A 65 -2.74 -13.00 -5.80
CA ALA A 65 -1.34 -12.61 -5.83
C ALA A 65 -1.12 -11.23 -5.17
N ILE A 66 -2.07 -10.30 -5.33
CA ILE A 66 -2.05 -8.99 -4.67
C ILE A 66 -2.18 -9.14 -3.15
N GLU A 67 -3.07 -10.01 -2.67
CA GLU A 67 -3.20 -10.34 -1.24
C GLU A 67 -1.89 -10.92 -0.70
N THR A 68 -1.31 -11.89 -1.42
CA THR A 68 -0.03 -12.51 -1.06
C THR A 68 1.09 -11.46 -0.97
N TYR A 69 1.15 -10.54 -1.93
CA TYR A 69 2.09 -9.41 -1.91
C TYR A 69 1.86 -8.50 -0.69
N GLY A 70 0.61 -8.14 -0.43
CA GLY A 70 0.21 -7.30 0.70
C GLY A 70 0.63 -7.91 2.04
N GLN A 71 0.38 -9.20 2.24
CA GLN A 71 0.81 -9.93 3.45
C GLN A 71 2.33 -10.01 3.55
N ALA A 72 3.03 -10.31 2.45
CA ALA A 72 4.49 -10.40 2.43
C ALA A 72 5.19 -9.05 2.72
N LYS A 73 4.57 -7.93 2.33
CA LYS A 73 5.11 -6.57 2.47
C LYS A 73 4.38 -5.74 3.52
N GLN A 74 3.50 -6.34 4.32
CA GLN A 74 2.63 -5.65 5.27
C GLN A 74 3.39 -4.65 6.14
N LYS A 75 4.50 -5.08 6.74
CA LYS A 75 5.32 -4.23 7.64
C LYS A 75 5.86 -2.97 6.97
N TRP A 76 6.16 -3.03 5.67
CA TRP A 76 6.64 -1.90 4.90
C TRP A 76 5.48 -1.01 4.42
N LEU A 77 4.36 -1.63 4.00
CA LEU A 77 3.14 -0.93 3.59
C LEU A 77 2.47 -0.19 4.75
N GLU A 78 2.57 -0.67 5.98
CA GLU A 78 2.10 0.02 7.19
C GLU A 78 2.89 1.30 7.49
N SER A 79 4.05 1.51 6.86
CA SER A 79 4.88 2.71 7.05
C SER A 79 4.54 3.85 6.08
N PHE A 80 3.58 3.65 5.17
CA PHE A 80 3.20 4.58 4.09
C PHE A 80 2.05 5.55 4.43
#